data_AF-A0A951P291-F1
#
_entry.id   AF-A0A951P291-F1
#
_cell.length_a   1.000
_cell.length_b   1.000
_cell.length_c   1.000
_cell.angle_alpha   90.00
_cell.angle_beta   90.00
_cell.angle_gamma   90.00
#
_symmetry.space_group_name_H-M   'P 1'
#
loop_
_entity.id
_entity.type
_entity.pdbx_description
1 polymer ?
#
loop_
_entity_poly.entity_id
_entity_poly.type
_entity_poly.pdbx_seq_one_letter_code
_entity_poly.pdbx_strand_id
1 'polypeptide(L)' 'MLNERDKQTYYGVVNLFTQQCLIQPYKAGNSEATVAFLTYLLQKFPTRRIVLIWDGASYHR' A
#
# COMPACT_ATOMS: atom_id res chain seq x y z
N MET A 1 -9.75 -22.40 13.60
CA MET A 1 -10.75 -22.40 12.52
C MET A 1 -10.61 -21.07 11.81
N LEU A 2 -10.16 -21.04 10.55
CA LEU A 2 -10.01 -19.80 9.79
C LEU A 2 -11.42 -19.38 9.33
N ASN A 3 -11.87 -18.19 9.70
CA ASN A 3 -13.17 -17.70 9.25
C ASN A 3 -13.07 -17.38 7.76
N GLU A 4 -13.78 -18.10 6.89
CA GLU A 4 -13.72 -17.89 5.43
C GLU A 4 -14.20 -16.50 4.99
N ARG A 5 -14.85 -15.75 5.91
CA ARG A 5 -15.24 -14.35 5.71
C ARG A 5 -14.14 -13.34 6.02
N ASP A 6 -13.10 -13.71 6.77
CA ASP A 6 -11.98 -12.81 7.04
C ASP A 6 -11.08 -12.73 5.81
N LYS A 7 -11.26 -11.65 5.05
CA LYS A 7 -10.43 -11.32 3.89
C LYS A 7 -9.33 -10.37 4.32
N GLN A 8 -8.09 -10.82 4.23
CA GLN A 8 -6.92 -9.96 4.41
C GLN A 8 -6.70 -9.14 3.13
N THR A 9 -6.61 -7.82 3.26
CA THR A 9 -6.18 -6.95 2.16
C THR A 9 -4.69 -6.65 2.29
N TYR A 10 -3.99 -6.54 1.17
CA TYR A 10 -2.59 -6.13 1.15
C TYR A 10 -2.43 -4.90 0.28
N TYR A 11 -1.68 -3.92 0.80
CA TYR A 11 -1.15 -2.85 -0.02
C TYR A 11 0.30 -3.17 -0.33
N GLY A 12 0.68 -3.01 -1.60
CA GLY A 12 2.01 -3.33 -2.08
C GLY A 12 2.51 -2.32 -3.09
N VAL A 13 3.82 -2.10 -3.11
CA VAL A 13 4.52 -1.36 -4.16
C VAL A 13 5.76 -2.10 -4.60
N VAL A 14 6.09 -1.95 -5.88
CA VAL A 14 7.35 -2.38 -6.46
C VAL A 14 8.11 -1.15 -6.92
N ASN A 15 9.35 -1.02 -6.47
CA ASN A 15 10.27 -0.02 -7.02
C ASN A 15 10.74 -0.49 -8.40
N LEU A 16 10.38 0.24 -9.46
CA LEU A 16 10.66 -0.16 -10.84
C LEU A 16 12.16 -0.22 -11.19
N PHE A 17 13.02 0.50 -10.46
CA PHE A 17 14.46 0.50 -10.71
C PHE A 17 15.20 -0.56 -9.91
N THR A 18 14.87 -0.70 -8.63
CA THR A 18 15.57 -1.62 -7.72
C THR A 18 14.90 -2.98 -7.61
N GLN A 19 13.70 -3.15 -8.17
CA GLN A 19 12.83 -4.32 -8.04
C GLN A 19 12.46 -4.65 -6.58
N GLN A 20 12.71 -3.74 -5.63
CA GLN A 20 12.33 -3.92 -4.25
C GLN A 20 10.80 -3.92 -4.13
N CYS A 21 10.26 -4.97 -3.50
CA CYS A 21 8.85 -5.08 -3.18
C CYS A 21 8.63 -4.79 -1.68
N LEU A 22 7.65 -3.94 -1.37
CA LEU A 22 7.18 -3.68 -0.02
C LEU A 22 5.70 -4.01 0.05
N ILE A 23 5.29 -4.79 1.07
CA ILE A 23 3.91 -5.23 1.26
C ILE A 23 3.53 -5.01 2.72
N GLN A 24 2.32 -4.52 2.97
CA GLN A 24 1.76 -4.34 4.32
C GLN A 24 0.31 -4.87 4.38
N PRO A 25 -0.04 -5.65 5.42
CA PRO A 25 -1.41 -6.12 5.63
C PRO A 25 -2.31 -5.01 6.18
N TYR A 26 -3.51 -4.88 5.63
CA TYR A 26 -4.57 -3.99 6.12
C TYR A 26 -5.92 -4.71 6.18
N LYS A 27 -6.82 -4.25 7.05
CA LYS A 27 -8.15 -4.85 7.21
C LYS A 27 -9.04 -4.70 5.97
N ALA A 28 -8.85 -3.64 5.18
CA ALA A 28 -9.65 -3.37 3.98
C ALA A 28 -8.89 -2.44 3.00
N GLY A 29 -9.34 -2.42 1.75
CA GLY A 29 -8.98 -1.38 0.77
C GLY A 29 -9.89 -0.17 0.93
N ASN A 30 -9.42 0.86 1.62
CA ASN A 30 -10.16 2.08 1.90
C ASN A 30 -9.19 3.27 2.08
N SER A 31 -9.72 4.49 2.16
CA SER A 31 -8.90 5.69 2.23
C SER A 31 -7.98 5.73 3.47
N GLU A 32 -8.44 5.23 4.61
CA GLU A 32 -7.63 5.16 5.84
C GLU A 32 -6.41 4.25 5.66
N ALA A 33 -6.62 3.05 5.10
CA ALA A 33 -5.54 2.11 4.80
C ALA A 33 -4.59 2.66 3.73
N THR A 34 -5.13 3.31 2.67
CA THR A 34 -4.30 3.98 1.66
C THR A 34 -3.41 5.03 2.29
N VAL A 35 -3.97 5.95 3.09
CA VAL A 35 -3.19 7.02 3.75
C VAL A 35 -2.12 6.42 4.66
N ALA A 36 -2.48 5.43 5.49
CA ALA A 36 -1.52 4.77 6.37
C ALA A 36 -0.36 4.13 5.60
N PHE A 37 -0.64 3.51 4.45
CA PHE A 37 0.40 2.91 3.60
C PHE A 37 1.28 3.97 2.93
N LEU A 38 0.71 5.07 2.46
CA LEU A 38 1.49 6.19 1.90
C LEU A 38 2.39 6.82 2.95
N THR A 39 1.90 7.03 4.16
CA THR A 39 2.70 7.52 5.29
C THR A 39 3.87 6.58 5.59
N TYR A 40 3.63 5.27 5.57
CA TYR A 40 4.70 4.28 5.70
C TYR A 40 5.78 4.43 4.61
N LEU A 41 5.40 4.63 3.34
CA LEU A 41 6.36 4.83 2.26
C LEU A 41 7.17 6.12 2.42
N LEU A 42 6.53 7.22 2.83
CA LEU A 42 7.22 8.49 3.11
C LEU A 42 8.22 8.35 4.26
N GLN A 43 7.86 7.65 5.33
CA GLN A 43 8.76 7.36 6.46
C GLN A 43 9.91 6.43 6.05
N LYS A 44 9.67 5.48 5.15
CA LYS A 44 10.69 4.54 4.67
C LYS A 44 11.72 5.22 3.77
N PHE A 45 11.31 6.25 3.03
CA PHE A 45 12.16 6.99 2.10
C PHE A 45 12.14 8.51 2.38
N PRO A 46 12.59 8.95 3.56
CA PRO A 46 12.35 10.30 4.08
C PRO A 46 12.98 11.43 3.24
N THR A 47 14.02 11.11 2.45
CA THR A 47 14.75 12.07 1.62
C THR A 47 14.51 11.91 0.13
N ARG A 48 13.65 10.96 -0.27
CA ARG A 48 13.41 10.68 -1.69
C ARG A 48 12.07 11.25 -2.14
N ARG A 49 12.06 11.77 -3.37
CA ARG A 49 10.82 12.10 -4.05
C ARG A 49 10.20 10.81 -4.60
N ILE A 50 8.98 10.49 -4.18
CA ILE A 50 8.25 9.31 -4.63
C ILE A 50 7.25 9.74 -5.71
N VAL A 51 7.24 9.02 -6.83
CA VAL A 51 6.16 9.06 -7.83
C VAL A 51 5.45 7.72 -7.77
N LEU A 52 4.13 7.74 -7.58
CA LEU A 52 3.31 6.54 -7.54
C LEU A 52 2.51 6.42 -8.85
N ILE A 53 2.50 5.21 -9.39
CA ILE A 53 1.66 4.82 -10.53
C ILE A 53 0.76 3.71 -10.00
N TRP A 54 -0.54 3.94 -10.02
CA TRP A 54 -1.54 3.00 -9.54
C TRP A 54 -2.81 3.10 -10.40
N ASP A 55 -3.77 2.22 -10.14
CA ASP A 55 -5.07 2.23 -10.80
C ASP A 55 -5.98 3.36 -10.29
N GLY A 56 -7.13 3.56 -10.94
CA GLY A 56 -8.10 4.61 -10.62
C GLY A 56 -9.11 4.24 -9.53
N ALA A 57 -8.79 3.32 -8.62
CA ALA A 57 -9.69 2.90 -7.55
C ALA A 57 -10.16 4.10 -6.71
N SER A 58 -11.38 4.03 -6.15
CA SER A 58 -11.97 5.17 -5.43
C SER A 58 -11.14 5.63 -4.23
N TYR A 59 -10.44 4.70 -3.57
CA TYR A 59 -9.54 4.97 -2.46
C TYR A 59 -8.09 5.31 -2.89
N HIS A 60 -7.84 5.44 -4.19
CA HIS A 60 -6.58 5.93 -4.79
C HIS A 60 -6.73 7.30 -5.47
N ARG A 61 -7.94 7.88 -5.46
CA ARG A 61 -8.24 9.21 -6.02
C ARG A 61 -8.08 10.32 -5.01
#